data_AF-A0A8N1S2A5-F1
#
_entry.id   AF-A0A8N1S2A5-F1
#
_cell.length_a   1.000
_cell.length_b   1.000
_cell.length_c   1.000
_cell.angle_alpha   90.00
_cell.angle_beta   90.00
_cell.angle_gamma   90.00
#
_symmetry.space_group_name_H-M   'P 1'
#
loop_
_entity.id
_entity.type
_entity.pdbx_description
1 polymer ?
#
loop_
_entity_poly.entity_id
_entity_poly.type
_entity_poly.pdbx_seq_one_letter_code
_entity_poly.pdbx_strand_id
1 'polypeptide(L)'
;MAINPAKAILKRGYTALFICDVQEKFTKAIFQFDKMVQNSTKLINALKILNVPMLVSEQNPKSLGKTIPEFDISGAKGPFAKTQFSMCTPEINKELATLCNGQKPESIILIGIETHVCVENTAIDLRRYGYEVHTVADCCSSRTLEDRLLALERMRDIGCHITTSENVIFKLIRDANDEQFKNLLALIKTPTVYTGLVPHSNI
;
A
#
# COMPACT_ATOMS: atom_id res chain seq x y z
N MET A 1 17.77 13.31 -10.07
CA MET A 1 16.61 14.03 -10.63
C MET A 1 15.89 14.68 -9.47
N ALA A 2 15.68 16.00 -9.47
CA ALA A 2 14.92 16.66 -8.42
C ALA A 2 13.48 16.11 -8.42
N ILE A 3 12.98 15.72 -7.25
CA ILE A 3 11.58 15.32 -7.06
C ILE A 3 10.74 16.53 -7.46
N ASN A 4 9.99 16.43 -8.56
CA ASN A 4 9.07 17.49 -8.96
C ASN A 4 7.91 17.52 -7.94
N PRO A 5 7.78 18.56 -7.10
CA PRO A 5 6.72 18.63 -6.08
C PRO A 5 5.32 18.57 -6.69
N ALA A 6 5.15 18.86 -7.99
CA ALA A 6 3.89 18.73 -8.71
C ALA A 6 3.42 17.27 -8.93
N LYS A 7 4.22 16.26 -8.56
CA LYS A 7 3.88 14.83 -8.76
C LYS A 7 3.48 14.07 -7.50
N ALA A 8 3.52 14.68 -6.31
CA ALA A 8 3.08 14.04 -5.06
C ALA A 8 1.56 14.11 -4.84
N ILE A 9 0.76 14.04 -5.91
CA ILE A 9 -0.69 14.27 -5.89
C ILE A 9 -1.42 12.94 -6.07
N LEU A 10 -2.22 12.56 -5.08
CA LEU A 10 -3.21 11.49 -5.22
C LEU A 10 -4.53 12.07 -5.74
N LYS A 11 -5.12 11.42 -6.75
CA LYS A 11 -6.39 11.80 -7.37
C LYS A 11 -7.33 10.60 -7.39
N ARG A 12 -8.57 10.79 -6.92
CA ARG A 12 -9.64 9.80 -7.11
C ARG A 12 -9.82 9.55 -8.62
N GLY A 13 -10.09 8.31 -9.01
CA GLY A 13 -10.23 7.92 -10.41
C GLY A 13 -8.92 7.78 -11.21
N TYR A 14 -7.76 8.13 -10.64
CA TYR A 14 -6.43 7.93 -11.27
C TYR A 14 -5.42 7.27 -10.33
N THR A 15 -5.89 6.79 -9.19
CA THR A 15 -5.07 6.13 -8.16
C THR A 15 -5.57 4.72 -7.97
N ALA A 16 -4.65 3.76 -7.81
CA ALA A 16 -4.98 2.39 -7.42
C ALA A 16 -4.21 1.97 -6.16
N LEU A 17 -4.78 1.05 -5.38
CA LEU A 17 -4.11 0.40 -4.26
C LEU A 17 -3.54 -0.95 -4.68
N PHE A 18 -2.30 -1.22 -4.31
CA PHE A 18 -1.64 -2.52 -4.40
C PHE A 18 -1.47 -3.10 -3.00
N ILE A 19 -2.02 -4.29 -2.77
CA ILE A 19 -1.87 -5.08 -1.55
C ILE A 19 -0.94 -6.25 -1.84
N CYS A 20 0.29 -6.14 -1.34
CA CYS A 20 1.38 -7.07 -1.64
C CYS A 20 1.50 -8.17 -0.57
N ASP A 21 1.04 -9.38 -0.90
CA ASP A 21 1.42 -10.64 -0.24
C ASP A 21 1.20 -10.70 1.29
N VAL A 22 0.19 -10.00 1.83
CA VAL A 22 -0.13 -10.06 3.27
C VAL A 22 -0.90 -11.34 3.59
N GLN A 23 -0.16 -12.43 3.78
CA GLN A 23 -0.70 -13.79 3.87
C GLN A 23 -0.57 -14.41 5.28
N GLU A 24 -1.43 -15.38 5.58
CA GLU A 24 -1.59 -16.03 6.90
C GLU A 24 -0.29 -16.57 7.51
N LYS A 25 0.62 -17.13 6.69
CA LYS A 25 1.86 -17.74 7.22
C LYS A 25 2.91 -16.72 7.65
N PHE A 26 2.75 -15.44 7.31
CA PHE A 26 3.67 -14.38 7.71
C PHE A 26 3.33 -13.76 9.08
N THR A 27 2.14 -14.02 9.62
CA THR A 27 1.60 -13.42 10.86
C THR A 27 2.59 -13.40 12.03
N LYS A 28 3.41 -14.45 12.20
CA LYS A 28 4.40 -14.57 13.29
C LYS A 28 5.82 -14.15 12.92
N ALA A 29 6.10 -13.95 11.63
CA ALA A 29 7.45 -13.71 11.13
C ALA A 29 7.74 -12.21 10.95
N ILE A 30 6.71 -11.37 10.80
CA ILE A 30 6.83 -9.97 10.45
C ILE A 30 6.84 -9.08 11.69
N PHE A 31 7.77 -8.13 11.72
CA PHE A 31 7.89 -7.16 12.79
C PHE A 31 6.61 -6.30 12.90
N GLN A 32 6.02 -6.26 14.10
CA GLN A 32 4.80 -5.50 14.40
C GLN A 32 3.63 -5.80 13.43
N PHE A 33 3.48 -7.06 13.01
CA PHE A 33 2.47 -7.48 12.03
C PHE A 33 1.06 -6.97 12.38
N ASP A 34 0.57 -7.23 13.60
CA ASP A 34 -0.79 -6.84 14.02
C ASP A 34 -1.03 -5.33 13.90
N LYS A 35 -0.02 -4.52 14.24
CA LYS A 35 -0.13 -3.05 14.14
C LYS A 35 -0.11 -2.57 12.69
N MET A 36 0.72 -3.19 11.85
CA MET A 36 0.73 -2.95 10.41
C MET A 36 -0.61 -3.32 9.78
N VAL A 37 -1.19 -4.46 10.18
CA VAL A 37 -2.52 -4.92 9.74
C VAL A 37 -3.58 -3.93 10.18
N GLN A 38 -3.59 -3.48 11.44
CA GLN A 38 -4.56 -2.51 11.94
C GLN A 38 -4.57 -1.21 11.11
N ASN A 39 -3.39 -0.65 10.82
CA ASN A 39 -3.28 0.55 9.98
C ASN A 39 -3.70 0.27 8.53
N SER A 40 -3.33 -0.89 8.00
CA SER A 40 -3.69 -1.31 6.63
C SER A 40 -5.19 -1.52 6.47
N THR A 41 -5.87 -2.16 7.43
CA THR A 41 -7.32 -2.33 7.44
C THR A 41 -8.04 -0.98 7.47
N LYS A 42 -7.56 -0.03 8.29
CA LYS A 42 -8.07 1.35 8.28
C LYS A 42 -7.93 1.99 6.90
N LEU A 43 -6.76 1.87 6.27
CA LEU A 43 -6.51 2.40 4.94
C LEU A 43 -7.41 1.75 3.88
N ILE A 44 -7.48 0.42 3.84
CA ILE A 44 -8.30 -0.34 2.89
C ILE A 44 -9.76 0.10 3.00
N ASN A 45 -10.32 0.15 4.21
CA ASN A 45 -11.70 0.56 4.42
C ASN A 45 -11.96 2.01 3.97
N ALA A 46 -11.03 2.92 4.25
CA ALA A 46 -11.13 4.30 3.77
C ALA A 46 -11.08 4.39 2.25
N LEU A 47 -10.19 3.63 1.60
CA LEU A 47 -10.04 3.61 0.15
C LEU A 47 -11.26 3.01 -0.55
N LYS A 48 -11.96 2.05 0.08
CA LYS A 48 -13.25 1.54 -0.39
C LYS A 48 -14.34 2.60 -0.38
N ILE A 49 -14.47 3.36 0.71
CA ILE A 49 -15.41 4.51 0.79
C ILE A 49 -15.10 5.54 -0.31
N LEU A 50 -13.81 5.74 -0.59
CA LEU A 50 -13.33 6.66 -1.62
C LEU A 50 -13.37 6.10 -3.05
N ASN A 51 -13.89 4.88 -3.24
CA ASN A 51 -13.97 4.17 -4.51
C ASN A 51 -12.61 4.06 -5.24
N VAL A 52 -11.53 3.85 -4.49
CA VAL A 52 -10.21 3.60 -5.06
C VAL A 52 -10.08 2.11 -5.42
N PRO A 53 -9.82 1.76 -6.69
CA PRO A 53 -9.70 0.38 -7.11
C PRO A 53 -8.46 -0.29 -6.51
N MET A 54 -8.55 -1.60 -6.25
CA MET A 54 -7.53 -2.36 -5.52
C MET A 54 -7.09 -3.60 -6.30
N LEU A 55 -5.80 -3.91 -6.23
CA LEU A 55 -5.17 -5.12 -6.75
C LEU A 55 -4.49 -5.87 -5.59
N VAL A 56 -4.68 -7.19 -5.53
CA VAL A 56 -4.13 -8.05 -4.46
C VAL A 56 -3.28 -9.14 -5.08
N SER A 57 -2.09 -9.38 -4.54
CA SER A 57 -1.26 -10.54 -4.90
C SER A 57 -1.06 -11.49 -3.72
N GLU A 58 -0.79 -12.75 -4.05
CA GLU A 58 -0.35 -13.77 -3.10
C GLU A 58 0.91 -14.45 -3.62
N GLN A 59 1.99 -14.41 -2.84
CA GLN A 59 3.21 -15.14 -3.12
C GLN A 59 3.01 -16.62 -2.76
N ASN A 60 3.18 -17.52 -3.72
CA ASN A 60 3.08 -18.98 -3.55
C ASN A 60 2.02 -19.42 -2.50
N PRO A 61 0.72 -19.14 -2.72
CA PRO A 61 -0.32 -19.30 -1.70
C PRO A 61 -0.48 -20.75 -1.22
N LYS A 62 -0.07 -21.75 -2.02
CA LYS A 62 -0.03 -23.15 -1.60
C LYS A 62 0.86 -23.37 -0.38
N SER A 63 1.97 -22.63 -0.28
CA SER A 63 2.93 -22.74 0.82
C SER A 63 2.75 -21.65 1.87
N LEU A 64 2.35 -20.44 1.47
CA LEU A 64 2.30 -19.26 2.34
C LEU A 64 0.89 -18.89 2.82
N GLY A 65 -0.13 -19.66 2.46
CA GLY A 65 -1.52 -19.40 2.82
C GLY A 65 -2.15 -18.32 1.97
N LYS A 66 -3.39 -17.97 2.30
CA LYS A 66 -4.14 -16.92 1.60
C LYS A 66 -3.87 -15.56 2.24
N THR A 67 -4.35 -14.51 1.57
CA THR A 67 -4.47 -13.17 2.15
C THR A 67 -5.23 -13.25 3.48
N ILE A 68 -4.76 -12.52 4.48
CA ILE A 68 -5.35 -12.56 5.82
C ILE A 68 -6.82 -12.11 5.83
N PRO A 69 -7.67 -12.71 6.69
CA PRO A 69 -9.11 -12.40 6.72
C PRO A 69 -9.44 -10.98 7.23
N GLU A 70 -8.52 -10.31 7.91
CA GLU A 70 -8.68 -8.93 8.39
C GLU A 70 -8.72 -7.90 7.26
N PHE A 71 -8.24 -8.27 6.07
CA PHE A 71 -8.31 -7.43 4.89
C PHE A 71 -9.59 -7.73 4.12
N ASP A 72 -10.53 -6.79 4.16
CA ASP A 72 -11.72 -6.86 3.32
C ASP A 72 -11.38 -6.53 1.87
N ILE A 73 -10.93 -7.55 1.15
CA ILE A 73 -10.58 -7.49 -0.27
C ILE A 73 -11.80 -7.62 -1.20
N SER A 74 -13.03 -7.57 -0.68
CA SER A 74 -14.22 -7.59 -1.54
C SER A 74 -14.22 -6.42 -2.53
N GLY A 75 -14.47 -6.71 -3.81
CA GLY A 75 -14.40 -5.73 -4.90
C GLY A 75 -12.98 -5.44 -5.43
N ALA A 76 -11.93 -6.00 -4.82
CA ALA A 76 -10.59 -5.95 -5.39
C ALA A 76 -10.46 -6.88 -6.61
N LYS A 77 -9.48 -6.59 -7.46
CA LYS A 77 -8.99 -7.49 -8.49
C LYS A 77 -7.97 -8.44 -7.88
N GLY A 78 -8.13 -9.74 -8.13
CA GLY A 78 -7.33 -10.80 -7.51
C GLY A 78 -8.07 -11.48 -6.34
N PRO A 79 -7.35 -12.22 -5.47
CA PRO A 79 -5.89 -12.31 -5.39
C PRO A 79 -5.23 -12.99 -6.59
N PHE A 80 -4.11 -12.45 -7.04
CA PHE A 80 -3.28 -13.04 -8.10
C PHE A 80 -2.15 -13.85 -7.48
N ALA A 81 -2.18 -15.17 -7.70
CA ALA A 81 -1.09 -16.04 -7.27
C ALA A 81 0.16 -15.80 -8.13
N LYS A 82 1.32 -15.61 -7.49
CA LYS A 82 2.61 -15.39 -8.17
C LYS A 82 3.76 -16.11 -7.48
N THR A 83 4.82 -16.34 -8.24
CA THR A 83 6.14 -16.76 -7.73
C THR A 83 7.20 -15.67 -7.89
N GLN A 84 7.00 -14.74 -8.83
CA GLN A 84 7.81 -13.52 -8.96
C GLN A 84 7.61 -12.62 -7.74
N PHE A 85 8.70 -12.03 -7.23
CA PHE A 85 8.62 -11.14 -6.06
C PHE A 85 7.84 -9.84 -6.37
N SER A 86 8.14 -9.18 -7.47
CA SER A 86 7.37 -8.01 -7.93
C SER A 86 5.92 -8.40 -8.30
N MET A 87 4.96 -7.55 -7.94
CA MET A 87 3.55 -7.67 -8.35
C MET A 87 3.35 -7.38 -9.83
N CYS A 88 4.32 -6.82 -10.54
CA CYS A 88 4.19 -6.44 -11.96
C CYS A 88 4.28 -7.65 -12.90
N THR A 89 3.48 -8.68 -12.65
CA THR A 89 3.31 -9.84 -13.53
C THR A 89 2.48 -9.46 -14.77
N PRO A 90 2.53 -10.26 -15.86
CA PRO A 90 1.72 -9.99 -17.04
C PRO A 90 0.21 -9.87 -16.76
N GLU A 91 -0.32 -10.68 -15.83
CA GLU A 91 -1.74 -10.67 -15.47
C GLU A 91 -2.13 -9.41 -14.70
N ILE A 92 -1.33 -9.03 -13.69
CA ILE A 92 -1.56 -7.79 -12.93
C ILE A 92 -1.40 -6.56 -13.82
N ASN A 93 -0.38 -6.53 -14.70
CA ASN A 93 -0.17 -5.41 -15.62
C ASN A 93 -1.32 -5.25 -16.62
N LYS A 94 -1.93 -6.36 -17.05
CA LYS A 94 -3.11 -6.34 -17.91
C LYS A 94 -4.30 -5.70 -17.21
N GLU A 95 -4.60 -6.10 -15.96
CA GLU A 95 -5.67 -5.48 -15.17
C GLU A 95 -5.36 -4.00 -14.87
N LEU A 96 -4.11 -3.70 -14.53
CA LEU A 96 -3.64 -2.35 -14.19
C LEU A 96 -3.87 -1.34 -15.32
N ALA A 97 -3.73 -1.77 -16.58
CA ALA A 97 -3.86 -0.91 -17.76
C ALA A 97 -5.27 -0.28 -17.91
N THR A 98 -6.29 -0.87 -17.28
CA THR A 98 -7.70 -0.43 -17.38
C THR A 98 -8.38 -0.21 -16.03
N LEU A 99 -7.63 -0.31 -14.93
CA LEU A 99 -8.17 -0.41 -13.58
C LEU A 99 -8.96 0.82 -13.12
N CYS A 100 -8.60 2.00 -13.62
CA CYS A 100 -9.22 3.27 -13.30
C CYS A 100 -10.23 3.66 -14.38
N ASN A 101 -11.44 3.10 -14.33
CA ASN A 101 -12.53 3.38 -15.29
C ASN A 101 -12.13 3.18 -16.76
N GLY A 102 -11.40 2.10 -17.06
CA GLY A 102 -10.90 1.81 -18.40
C GLY A 102 -9.58 2.48 -18.76
N GLN A 103 -8.95 3.18 -17.80
CA GLN A 103 -7.67 3.84 -17.98
C GLN A 103 -6.62 3.28 -17.01
N LYS A 104 -5.33 3.48 -17.35
CA LYS A 104 -4.23 3.20 -16.44
C LYS A 104 -4.20 4.23 -15.30
N PRO A 105 -3.87 3.85 -14.06
CA PRO A 105 -3.65 4.83 -13.00
C PRO A 105 -2.42 5.70 -13.28
N GLU A 106 -2.44 6.93 -12.74
CA GLU A 106 -1.27 7.80 -12.64
C GLU A 106 -0.42 7.46 -11.40
N SER A 107 -1.08 7.07 -10.30
CA SER A 107 -0.47 6.84 -8.99
C SER A 107 -0.85 5.48 -8.41
N ILE A 108 0.11 4.85 -7.73
CA ILE A 108 -0.07 3.59 -7.02
C ILE A 108 0.20 3.82 -5.54
N ILE A 109 -0.78 3.48 -4.69
CA ILE A 109 -0.59 3.33 -3.26
C ILE A 109 -0.11 1.89 -3.03
N LEU A 110 1.04 1.71 -2.42
CA LEU A 110 1.66 0.39 -2.24
C LEU A 110 1.78 0.04 -0.76
N ILE A 111 1.16 -1.08 -0.37
CA ILE A 111 1.19 -1.64 0.98
C ILE A 111 1.56 -3.13 0.95
N GLY A 112 2.00 -3.67 2.09
CA GLY A 112 2.16 -5.12 2.27
C GLY A 112 3.55 -5.56 2.71
N ILE A 113 3.91 -6.80 2.37
CA ILE A 113 5.12 -7.47 2.85
C ILE A 113 5.80 -8.29 1.75
N GLU A 114 7.08 -8.62 1.84
CA GLU A 114 8.06 -7.97 2.72
C GLU A 114 8.55 -6.66 2.09
N THR A 115 8.80 -5.65 2.94
CA THR A 115 9.14 -4.29 2.48
C THR A 115 10.37 -4.29 1.56
N HIS A 116 11.39 -5.09 1.92
CA HIS A 116 12.66 -5.19 1.20
C HIS A 116 12.69 -6.23 0.07
N VAL A 117 11.58 -6.96 -0.14
CA VAL A 117 11.49 -8.01 -1.17
C VAL A 117 10.39 -7.68 -2.16
N CYS A 118 9.17 -8.15 -1.92
CA CYS A 118 8.08 -8.01 -2.89
C CYS A 118 7.65 -6.55 -3.05
N VAL A 119 7.58 -5.79 -1.97
CA VAL A 119 7.20 -4.37 -2.00
C VAL A 119 8.26 -3.54 -2.74
N GLU A 120 9.54 -3.66 -2.38
CA GLU A 120 10.63 -2.91 -3.03
C GLU A 120 10.76 -3.28 -4.52
N ASN A 121 10.75 -4.56 -4.88
CA ASN A 121 10.82 -4.98 -6.29
C ASN A 121 9.60 -4.49 -7.09
N THR A 122 8.40 -4.48 -6.48
CA THR A 122 7.20 -3.90 -7.10
C THR A 122 7.37 -2.39 -7.31
N ALA A 123 7.88 -1.67 -6.31
CA ALA A 123 8.11 -0.24 -6.41
C ALA A 123 9.10 0.11 -7.53
N ILE A 124 10.20 -0.66 -7.65
CA ILE A 124 11.19 -0.51 -8.73
C ILE A 124 10.52 -0.64 -10.11
N ASP A 125 9.76 -1.71 -10.34
CA ASP A 125 9.11 -1.93 -11.64
C ASP A 125 8.06 -0.86 -11.94
N LEU A 126 7.22 -0.49 -10.97
CA LEU A 126 6.23 0.57 -11.14
C LEU A 126 6.89 1.91 -11.50
N ARG A 127 8.01 2.27 -10.85
CA ARG A 127 8.78 3.48 -11.18
C ARG A 127 9.38 3.40 -12.58
N ARG A 128 9.93 2.25 -12.97
CA ARG A 128 10.45 2.01 -14.35
C ARG A 128 9.35 2.16 -15.41
N TYR A 129 8.11 1.80 -15.08
CA TYR A 129 6.95 1.96 -15.97
C TYR A 129 6.30 3.35 -15.90
N GLY A 130 6.87 4.27 -15.11
CA GLY A 130 6.46 5.68 -15.08
C GLY A 130 5.24 5.97 -14.19
N TYR A 131 4.86 5.07 -13.28
CA TYR A 131 3.84 5.34 -12.27
C TYR A 131 4.42 6.13 -11.11
N GLU A 132 3.66 7.07 -10.55
CA GLU A 132 4.00 7.64 -9.23
C GLU A 132 3.67 6.64 -8.14
N VAL A 133 4.62 6.35 -7.25
CA VAL A 133 4.46 5.30 -6.22
C VAL A 133 4.47 5.93 -4.84
N HIS A 134 3.43 5.63 -4.06
CA HIS A 134 3.26 6.04 -2.68
C HIS A 134 3.36 4.81 -1.78
N THR A 135 4.57 4.55 -1.28
CA THR A 135 4.79 3.43 -0.34
C THR A 135 4.34 3.87 1.05
N VAL A 136 3.34 3.18 1.59
CA VAL A 136 2.73 3.54 2.88
C VAL A 136 3.49 2.85 4.01
N ALA A 137 4.42 3.58 4.62
CA ALA A 137 5.41 3.03 5.54
C ALA A 137 4.80 2.32 6.75
N ASP A 138 3.70 2.83 7.31
CA ASP A 138 2.98 2.23 8.44
C ASP A 138 2.06 1.06 8.05
N CYS A 139 1.96 0.75 6.76
CA CYS A 139 1.28 -0.41 6.17
C CYS A 139 2.24 -1.35 5.43
N CYS A 140 3.56 -1.15 5.58
CA CYS A 140 4.60 -2.02 5.06
C CYS A 140 5.48 -2.52 6.19
N SER A 141 5.83 -3.81 6.19
CA SER A 141 6.79 -4.34 7.16
C SER A 141 7.67 -5.46 6.58
N SER A 142 8.70 -5.85 7.33
CA SER A 142 9.62 -6.96 7.04
C SER A 142 9.83 -7.77 8.32
N ARG A 143 10.60 -8.86 8.22
CA ARG A 143 10.98 -9.65 9.40
C ARG A 143 11.79 -8.86 10.42
N THR A 144 12.70 -8.00 9.97
CA THR A 144 13.51 -7.12 10.84
C THR A 144 13.14 -5.65 10.62
N LEU A 145 13.46 -4.81 11.61
CA LEU A 145 13.27 -3.36 11.47
C LEU A 145 14.30 -2.77 10.52
N GLU A 146 15.53 -3.29 10.54
CA GLU A 146 16.64 -2.88 9.68
C GLU A 146 16.31 -3.08 8.20
N ASP A 147 15.86 -4.29 7.81
CA ASP A 147 15.48 -4.58 6.42
C ASP A 147 14.35 -3.64 5.96
N ARG A 148 13.36 -3.42 6.84
CA ARG A 148 12.24 -2.52 6.57
C ARG A 148 12.70 -1.09 6.34
N LEU A 149 13.47 -0.51 7.26
CA LEU A 149 13.85 0.90 7.19
C LEU A 149 14.79 1.17 6.02
N LEU A 150 15.79 0.31 5.79
CA LEU A 150 16.70 0.46 4.66
C LEU A 150 15.98 0.32 3.31
N ALA A 151 14.95 -0.54 3.22
CA ALA A 151 14.13 -0.62 2.00
C ALA A 151 13.29 0.64 1.76
N LEU A 152 12.74 1.25 2.81
CA LEU A 152 12.01 2.52 2.69
C LEU A 152 12.95 3.65 2.23
N GLU A 153 14.19 3.67 2.70
CA GLU A 153 15.23 4.60 2.23
C GLU A 153 15.56 4.40 0.75
N ARG A 154 15.85 3.16 0.33
CA ARG A 154 16.11 2.85 -1.09
C ARG A 154 14.92 3.19 -1.99
N MET A 155 13.70 2.90 -1.55
CA MET A 155 12.49 3.31 -2.27
C MET A 155 12.35 4.83 -2.40
N ARG A 156 12.74 5.60 -1.38
CA ARG A 156 12.80 7.06 -1.47
C ARG A 156 13.82 7.50 -2.52
N ASP A 157 15.00 6.89 -2.55
CA ASP A 157 16.09 7.24 -3.46
C ASP A 157 15.76 6.97 -4.94
N ILE A 158 14.93 5.95 -5.22
CA ILE A 158 14.40 5.69 -6.57
C ILE A 158 13.15 6.54 -6.91
N GLY A 159 12.78 7.48 -6.04
CA GLY A 159 11.74 8.47 -6.28
C GLY A 159 10.32 8.01 -5.92
N CYS A 160 10.16 7.05 -5.00
CA CYS A 160 8.87 6.78 -4.38
C CYS A 160 8.57 7.80 -3.26
N HIS A 161 7.30 8.13 -3.08
CA HIS A 161 6.82 8.94 -1.97
C HIS A 161 6.60 8.04 -0.75
N ILE A 162 7.50 8.12 0.23
CA ILE A 162 7.30 7.43 1.51
C ILE A 162 6.28 8.21 2.34
N THR A 163 5.15 7.59 2.65
CA THR A 163 3.97 8.25 3.25
C THR A 163 3.40 7.43 4.41
N THR A 164 2.35 7.92 5.06
CA THR A 164 1.55 7.17 6.04
C THR A 164 0.10 6.99 5.60
N SER A 165 -0.60 6.05 6.20
CA SER A 165 -2.00 5.72 5.87
C SER A 165 -2.94 6.92 6.05
N GLU A 166 -2.84 7.68 7.15
CA GLU A 166 -3.62 8.91 7.32
C GLU A 166 -3.28 9.97 6.29
N ASN A 167 -1.99 10.14 5.94
CA ASN A 167 -1.59 11.08 4.92
C ASN A 167 -2.23 10.75 3.56
N VAL A 168 -2.30 9.47 3.19
CA VAL A 168 -2.97 9.01 1.97
C VAL A 168 -4.46 9.35 1.99
N ILE A 169 -5.15 9.04 3.09
CA ILE A 169 -6.59 9.30 3.26
C ILE A 169 -6.87 10.80 3.08
N PHE A 170 -6.17 11.66 3.82
CA PHE A 170 -6.38 13.11 3.72
C PHE A 170 -5.99 13.70 2.36
N LYS A 171 -4.95 13.18 1.70
CA LYS A 171 -4.58 13.59 0.33
C LYS A 171 -5.67 13.30 -0.70
N LEU A 172 -6.39 12.19 -0.55
CA LEU A 172 -7.47 11.82 -1.46
C LEU A 172 -8.79 12.56 -1.15
N ILE A 173 -9.03 12.92 0.11
CA ILE A 173 -10.19 13.71 0.51
C ILE A 173 -10.05 15.18 0.12
N ARG A 174 -8.87 15.77 0.33
CA ARG A 174 -8.49 17.17 0.05
C ARG A 174 -9.23 18.25 0.84
N ASP A 175 -10.53 18.12 1.05
CA ASP A 175 -11.37 19.14 1.69
C ASP A 175 -12.27 18.51 2.77
N ALA A 176 -12.39 19.15 3.94
CA ALA A 176 -13.28 18.70 5.00
C ALA A 176 -14.79 18.80 4.62
N ASN A 177 -15.11 19.56 3.58
CA ASN A 177 -16.46 19.66 3.01
C ASN A 177 -16.77 18.55 1.98
N ASP A 178 -15.84 17.64 1.70
CA ASP A 178 -16.08 16.50 0.81
C ASP A 178 -17.23 15.63 1.35
N GLU A 179 -18.12 15.21 0.46
CA GLU A 179 -19.28 14.39 0.81
C GLU A 179 -18.93 13.09 1.55
N GLN A 180 -17.77 12.50 1.27
CA GLN A 180 -17.31 11.26 1.90
C GLN A 180 -16.64 11.50 3.26
N PHE A 181 -16.33 12.76 3.63
CA PHE A 181 -15.62 13.06 4.86
C PHE A 181 -16.36 12.54 6.10
N LYS A 182 -17.69 12.69 6.14
CA LYS A 182 -18.53 12.16 7.24
C LYS A 182 -18.45 10.64 7.37
N ASN A 183 -18.39 9.92 6.25
CA ASN A 183 -18.26 8.47 6.23
C ASN A 183 -16.88 8.02 6.72
N LEU A 184 -15.85 8.88 6.55
CA LEU A 184 -14.48 8.61 6.94
C LEU A 184 -14.18 8.98 8.40
N LEU A 185 -14.99 9.84 9.03
CA LEU A 185 -14.80 10.30 10.42
C LEU A 185 -14.65 9.14 11.41
N ALA A 186 -15.40 8.05 11.24
CA ALA A 186 -15.30 6.89 12.13
C ALA A 186 -13.91 6.23 12.07
N LEU A 187 -13.26 6.24 10.90
CA LEU A 187 -11.94 5.64 10.68
C LEU A 187 -10.81 6.57 11.11
N ILE A 188 -10.93 7.87 10.87
CA ILE A 188 -9.85 8.85 11.13
C ILE A 188 -9.86 9.44 12.55
N LYS A 189 -10.95 9.26 13.32
CA LYS A 189 -10.99 9.68 14.74
C LYS A 189 -10.00 8.92 15.61
N THR A 190 -9.79 7.64 15.32
CA THR A 190 -8.80 6.81 16.01
C THR A 190 -7.47 6.95 15.28
N PRO A 191 -6.41 7.48 15.93
CA PRO A 191 -5.09 7.58 15.32
C PRO A 191 -4.56 6.22 14.88
N THR A 192 -3.67 6.22 13.87
CA THR A 192 -2.93 4.99 13.52
C THR A 192 -2.01 4.58 14.66
N VAL A 193 -1.77 3.28 14.77
CA VAL A 193 -0.89 2.73 15.80
C VAL A 193 0.57 2.80 15.36
N TYR A 194 1.46 3.00 16.33
CA TYR A 194 2.89 3.08 16.06
C TYR A 194 3.46 1.74 15.61
N THR A 195 4.16 1.72 14.48
CA THR A 195 4.70 0.48 13.88
C THR A 195 6.22 0.36 13.93
N GLY A 196 6.98 1.28 14.52
CA GLY A 196 8.45 1.19 14.55
C GLY A 196 9.19 2.23 13.71
N LEU A 197 8.49 3.22 13.14
CA LEU A 197 9.09 4.16 12.18
C LEU A 197 9.90 5.31 12.79
N VAL A 198 9.69 5.65 14.07
CA VAL A 198 10.41 6.74 14.76
C VAL A 198 10.65 6.39 16.23
N PRO A 199 11.86 6.52 16.80
CA PRO A 199 12.12 6.12 18.18
C PRO A 199 11.03 6.65 19.14
N HIS A 200 10.47 5.79 20.00
CA HIS A 200 9.61 6.30 21.07
C HIS A 200 10.51 7.04 22.05
N SER A 201 10.35 8.36 22.16
CA SER A 201 10.89 9.05 23.32
C SER A 201 9.99 8.72 24.50
N ASN A 202 10.56 8.14 25.54
CA ASN A 202 9.92 8.12 26.86
C ASN A 202 9.96 9.56 27.40
N ILE A 203 8.99 10.39 27.02
CA ILE A 203 8.71 11.68 27.68
C ILE A 203 7.56 11.45 28.65
#